data_AF-A0A5M6DQ06-F1
#
_entry.id   AF-A0A5M6DQ06-F1
#
_cell.length_a   1.000
_cell.length_b   1.000
_cell.length_c   1.000
_cell.angle_alpha   90.00
_cell.angle_beta   90.00
_cell.angle_gamma   90.00
#
_symmetry.space_group_name_H-M   'P 1'
#
loop_
_entity.id
_entity.type
_entity.pdbx_description
1 polymer ?
#
loop_
_entity_poly.entity_id
_entity_poly.type
_entity_poly.pdbx_seq_one_letter_code
_entity_poly.pdbx_strand_id
1 'polypeptide(L)'
;MSEIKFETLIKKALEQENPNLFDKPEAIIYKEFELAEARQRAHRGQTQPGDNLHYKFEKVRLGVAIALMQVFSDMADDNESKKVLDILKRAAKGNSIAQIDAIITKEAKAFDNLYQDLFINDDGEMLLDLFQRTLHAESKAEMDSIIHESLKFLEIIKE
;
A
#
# COMPACT_ATOMS: atom_id res chain seq x y z
N MET A 1 8.37 -13.45 7.96
CA MET A 1 6.91 -13.70 8.03
C MET A 1 6.11 -12.55 7.45
N SER A 2 6.35 -11.29 7.88
CA SER A 2 5.65 -10.12 7.31
C SER A 2 5.92 -9.89 5.82
N GLU A 3 7.14 -10.12 5.35
CA GLU A 3 7.49 -10.04 3.92
C GLU A 3 6.63 -10.98 3.03
N ILE A 4 6.37 -12.20 3.50
CA ILE A 4 5.55 -13.20 2.81
C ILE A 4 4.08 -12.77 2.83
N LYS A 5 3.60 -12.24 3.96
CA LYS A 5 2.23 -11.72 4.07
C LYS A 5 2.01 -10.53 3.12
N PHE A 6 2.96 -9.61 3.07
CA PHE A 6 2.91 -8.47 2.15
C PHE A 6 2.87 -8.93 0.69
N GLU A 7 3.78 -9.83 0.29
CA GLU A 7 3.77 -10.40 -1.06
C GLU A 7 2.46 -11.13 -1.36
N THR A 8 1.98 -11.96 -0.42
CA THR A 8 0.72 -12.71 -0.56
C THR A 8 -0.47 -11.78 -0.74
N LEU A 9 -0.53 -10.68 0.02
CA LEU A 9 -1.59 -9.69 -0.08
C LEU A 9 -1.64 -9.10 -1.50
N ILE A 10 -0.49 -8.67 -2.03
CA ILE A 10 -0.43 -8.09 -3.38
C ILE A 10 -0.82 -9.13 -4.43
N LYS A 11 -0.28 -10.36 -4.35
CA LYS A 11 -0.61 -11.42 -5.31
C LYS A 11 -2.09 -11.80 -5.30
N LYS A 12 -2.69 -11.93 -4.12
CA LYS A 12 -4.13 -12.22 -3.96
C LYS A 12 -5.00 -11.07 -4.48
N ALA A 13 -4.63 -9.83 -4.17
CA ALA A 13 -5.39 -8.66 -4.60
C ALA A 13 -5.34 -8.47 -6.12
N LEU A 14 -4.15 -8.57 -6.72
CA LEU A 14 -3.93 -8.34 -8.15
C LEU A 14 -4.18 -9.57 -9.02
N GLU A 15 -4.42 -10.74 -8.41
CA GLU A 15 -4.64 -12.02 -9.09
C GLU A 15 -3.50 -12.39 -10.04
N GLN A 16 -2.28 -12.08 -9.62
CA GLN A 16 -1.07 -12.25 -10.42
C GLN A 16 0.03 -12.92 -9.58
N GLU A 17 0.65 -13.97 -10.13
CA GLU A 17 1.79 -14.61 -9.47
C GLU A 17 3.02 -13.72 -9.43
N ASN A 18 3.17 -12.84 -10.42
CA ASN A 18 4.28 -11.87 -10.54
C ASN A 18 3.72 -10.47 -10.85
N PRO A 19 3.25 -9.73 -9.85
CA PRO A 19 2.60 -8.43 -10.05
C PRO A 19 3.51 -7.37 -10.67
N ASN A 20 4.83 -7.49 -10.47
CA ASN A 20 5.85 -6.55 -10.96
C ASN A 20 5.50 -5.09 -10.60
N LEU A 21 4.99 -4.90 -9.38
CA LEU A 21 4.48 -3.60 -8.95
C LEU A 21 5.61 -2.59 -8.78
N PHE A 22 6.77 -3.07 -8.35
CA PHE A 22 7.96 -2.29 -8.12
C PHE A 22 9.08 -2.64 -9.13
N ASP A 23 10.27 -2.09 -8.91
CA ASP A 23 11.51 -2.40 -9.61
C ASP A 23 12.20 -3.68 -9.10
N LYS A 24 11.69 -4.24 -7.99
CA LYS A 24 12.15 -5.45 -7.33
C LYS A 24 10.95 -6.31 -6.92
N PRO A 25 11.15 -7.60 -6.61
CA PRO A 25 10.09 -8.45 -6.06
C PRO A 25 9.49 -7.86 -4.78
N GLU A 26 8.19 -8.02 -4.59
CA GLU A 26 7.42 -7.41 -3.50
C GLU A 26 7.94 -7.82 -2.12
N ALA A 27 8.32 -9.10 -1.94
CA ALA A 27 8.92 -9.57 -0.69
C ALA A 27 10.23 -8.82 -0.35
N ILE A 28 11.03 -8.46 -1.37
CA ILE A 28 12.28 -7.72 -1.18
C ILE A 28 12.01 -6.29 -0.73
N ILE A 29 10.95 -5.65 -1.23
CA ILE A 29 10.55 -4.29 -0.81
C ILE A 29 10.28 -4.25 0.70
N TYR A 30 9.49 -5.20 1.21
CA TYR A 30 9.21 -5.28 2.64
C TYR A 30 10.47 -5.57 3.46
N LYS A 31 11.29 -6.52 3.00
CA LYS A 31 12.54 -6.89 3.67
C LYS A 31 13.53 -5.74 3.76
N GLU A 32 13.66 -4.93 2.71
CA GLU A 32 14.53 -3.74 2.72
C GLU A 32 14.07 -2.70 3.73
N PHE A 33 12.75 -2.52 3.88
CA PHE A 33 12.15 -1.72 4.94
C PHE A 33 12.46 -2.29 6.34
N GLU A 34 12.21 -3.57 6.60
CA GLU A 34 12.49 -4.18 7.90
C GLU A 34 13.95 -4.05 8.32
N LEU A 35 14.89 -4.22 7.37
CA LEU A 35 16.31 -4.05 7.64
C LEU A 35 16.67 -2.60 7.98
N ALA A 36 16.11 -1.63 7.27
CA ALA A 36 16.31 -0.21 7.55
C ALA A 36 15.77 0.17 8.93
N GLU A 37 14.60 -0.36 9.28
CA GLU A 37 13.91 -0.12 10.54
C GLU A 37 14.68 -0.71 11.73
N ALA A 38 15.15 -1.95 11.59
CA ALA A 38 15.99 -2.61 12.59
C ALA A 38 17.31 -1.85 12.84
N ARG A 39 17.94 -1.35 11.78
CA ARG A 39 19.16 -0.53 11.89
C ARG A 39 18.89 0.79 12.61
N GLN A 40 17.82 1.49 12.27
CA GLN A 40 17.47 2.76 12.92
C GLN A 40 17.22 2.56 14.43
N ARG A 41 16.53 1.46 14.80
CA ARG A 41 16.34 1.07 16.21
C ARG A 41 17.66 0.78 16.91
N ALA A 42 18.55 0.01 16.29
CA ALA A 42 19.85 -0.34 16.85
C ALA A 42 20.76 0.90 17.07
N HIS A 43 20.66 1.91 16.21
CA HIS A 43 21.49 3.11 16.23
C HIS A 43 20.89 4.31 16.98
N ARG A 44 19.90 4.11 17.87
CA ARG A 44 19.26 5.15 18.71
C ARG A 44 19.00 6.47 17.95
N GLY A 45 18.38 6.38 16.76
CA GLY A 45 17.97 7.56 16.00
C GLY A 45 19.09 8.27 15.22
N GLN A 46 20.28 7.68 15.09
CA GLN A 46 21.24 8.14 14.09
C GLN A 46 20.83 7.63 12.70
N THR A 47 20.29 8.52 11.88
CA THR A 47 20.00 8.23 10.47
C THR A 47 21.34 8.05 9.73
N GLN A 48 21.63 6.83 9.30
CA GLN A 48 22.80 6.60 8.44
C GLN A 48 22.53 7.21 7.05
N PRO A 49 23.48 7.99 6.49
CA PRO A 49 23.39 8.48 5.12
C PRO A 49 23.15 7.30 4.15
N GLY A 50 22.08 7.37 3.37
CA GLY A 50 21.71 6.35 2.39
C GLY A 50 20.68 5.31 2.86
N ASP A 51 20.39 5.20 4.16
CA ASP A 51 19.27 4.38 4.63
C ASP A 51 17.98 5.20 4.64
N ASN A 52 17.34 5.31 3.47
CA ASN A 52 16.10 6.07 3.30
C ASN A 52 14.91 5.26 3.83
N LEU A 53 14.81 5.13 5.16
CA LEU A 53 13.74 4.38 5.82
C LEU A 53 12.36 4.89 5.41
N HIS A 54 12.17 6.21 5.38
CA HIS A 54 10.90 6.81 4.98
C HIS A 54 10.50 6.39 3.57
N TYR A 55 11.43 6.41 2.60
CA TYR A 55 11.14 5.97 1.23
C TYR A 55 10.78 4.49 1.17
N LYS A 56 11.54 3.65 1.89
CA LYS A 56 11.28 2.20 1.93
C LYS A 56 9.92 1.90 2.57
N PHE A 57 9.56 2.63 3.63
CA PHE A 57 8.25 2.50 4.26
C PHE A 57 7.13 2.99 3.34
N GLU A 58 7.34 4.09 2.62
CA GLU A 58 6.37 4.59 1.64
C GLU A 58 6.12 3.58 0.50
N LYS A 59 7.14 2.85 0.06
CA LYS A 59 6.97 1.76 -0.90
C LYS A 59 6.12 0.62 -0.36
N VAL A 60 6.24 0.30 0.94
CA VAL A 60 5.37 -0.67 1.60
C VAL A 60 3.93 -0.16 1.68
N ARG A 61 3.72 1.10 2.13
CA ARG A 61 2.40 1.75 2.15
C ARG A 61 1.73 1.70 0.79
N LEU A 62 2.44 2.07 -0.28
CA LEU A 62 1.93 2.03 -1.64
C LEU A 62 1.53 0.61 -2.06
N GLY A 63 2.31 -0.42 -1.73
CA GLY A 63 1.97 -1.80 -2.07
C GLY A 63 0.66 -2.26 -1.42
N VAL A 64 0.46 -1.94 -0.14
CA VAL A 64 -0.78 -2.26 0.59
C VAL A 64 -1.96 -1.45 0.05
N ALA A 65 -1.75 -0.14 -0.18
CA ALA A 65 -2.76 0.76 -0.72
C ALA A 65 -3.25 0.30 -2.11
N ILE A 66 -2.33 -0.15 -2.97
CA ILE A 66 -2.64 -0.67 -4.30
C ILE A 66 -3.40 -1.99 -4.22
N ALA A 67 -3.02 -2.90 -3.31
CA ALA A 67 -3.74 -4.14 -3.12
C ALA A 67 -5.20 -3.89 -2.68
N LEU A 68 -5.41 -3.01 -1.70
CA LEU A 68 -6.75 -2.66 -1.24
C LEU A 68 -7.57 -1.95 -2.32
N MET A 69 -6.97 -0.97 -3.01
CA MET A 69 -7.66 -0.22 -4.07
C MET A 69 -7.96 -1.08 -5.29
N GLN A 70 -7.14 -2.10 -5.58
CA GLN A 70 -7.41 -3.07 -6.64
C GLN A 70 -8.72 -3.81 -6.34
N VAL A 71 -8.82 -4.42 -5.15
CA VAL A 71 -10.02 -5.17 -4.75
C VAL A 71 -11.24 -4.25 -4.69
N PHE A 72 -11.09 -3.06 -4.13
CA PHE A 72 -12.18 -2.08 -4.09
C PHE A 72 -12.66 -1.70 -5.48
N SER A 73 -11.73 -1.42 -6.40
CA SER A 73 -12.06 -1.04 -7.77
C SER A 73 -12.72 -2.17 -8.56
N ASP A 74 -12.33 -3.41 -8.31
CA ASP A 74 -12.95 -4.59 -8.91
C ASP A 74 -14.40 -4.79 -8.41
N MET A 75 -14.70 -4.40 -7.16
CA MET A 75 -16.04 -4.47 -6.57
C MET A 75 -16.95 -3.31 -6.97
N ALA A 76 -16.44 -2.09 -6.93
CA ALA A 76 -17.23 -0.88 -7.19
C ALA A 76 -17.48 -0.64 -8.69
N ASP A 77 -16.60 -1.17 -9.55
CA ASP A 77 -16.61 -1.03 -11.01
C ASP A 77 -16.74 0.44 -11.51
N ASP A 78 -16.30 1.39 -10.71
CA ASP A 78 -16.39 2.82 -11.00
C ASP A 78 -15.07 3.39 -11.58
N ASN A 79 -15.14 4.58 -12.18
CA ASN A 79 -13.97 5.19 -12.83
C ASN A 79 -13.04 5.89 -11.83
N GLU A 80 -13.58 6.37 -10.72
CA GLU A 80 -12.87 7.12 -9.69
C GLU A 80 -11.89 6.19 -8.95
N SER A 81 -12.32 5.00 -8.53
CA SER A 81 -11.45 3.97 -7.92
C SER A 81 -10.36 3.49 -8.88
N LYS A 82 -10.69 3.24 -10.15
CA LYS A 82 -9.72 2.87 -11.21
C LYS A 82 -8.68 3.96 -11.41
N LYS A 83 -9.09 5.23 -11.34
CA LYS A 83 -8.18 6.37 -11.44
C LYS A 83 -7.23 6.45 -10.25
N VAL A 84 -7.74 6.31 -9.02
CA VAL A 84 -6.90 6.28 -7.81
C VAL A 84 -5.91 5.12 -7.87
N LEU A 85 -6.35 3.93 -8.28
CA LEU A 85 -5.49 2.78 -8.48
C LEU A 85 -4.35 3.04 -9.48
N ASP A 86 -4.63 3.66 -10.62
CA ASP A 86 -3.60 4.04 -11.60
C ASP A 86 -2.59 5.04 -11.01
N ILE A 87 -3.06 6.04 -10.27
CA ILE A 87 -2.19 7.03 -9.61
C ILE A 87 -1.23 6.33 -8.63
N LEU A 88 -1.75 5.42 -7.81
CA LEU A 88 -0.95 4.66 -6.86
C LEU A 88 0.07 3.76 -7.58
N LYS A 89 -0.33 3.05 -8.65
CA LYS A 89 0.57 2.22 -9.47
C LYS A 89 1.70 3.05 -10.10
N ARG A 90 1.40 4.28 -10.57
CA ARG A 90 2.43 5.21 -11.05
C ARG A 90 3.34 5.69 -9.92
N ALA A 91 2.79 6.04 -8.76
CA ALA A 91 3.57 6.44 -7.59
C ALA A 91 4.52 5.32 -7.13
N ALA A 92 4.10 4.05 -7.19
CA ALA A 92 4.94 2.90 -6.87
C ALA A 92 6.19 2.77 -7.76
N LYS A 93 6.21 3.40 -8.95
CA LYS A 93 7.40 3.48 -9.82
C LYS A 93 8.33 4.66 -9.50
N GLY A 94 7.98 5.51 -8.53
CA GLY A 94 8.81 6.61 -8.08
C GLY A 94 10.08 6.13 -7.38
N ASN A 95 11.20 6.82 -7.64
CA ASN A 95 12.54 6.50 -7.12
C ASN A 95 12.91 7.32 -5.88
N SER A 96 12.01 8.21 -5.43
CA SER A 96 12.17 9.02 -4.22
C SER A 96 10.81 9.43 -3.66
N ILE A 97 10.78 9.80 -2.38
CA ILE A 97 9.59 10.35 -1.73
C ILE A 97 9.07 11.58 -2.49
N ALA A 98 9.97 12.51 -2.87
CA ALA A 98 9.58 13.70 -3.61
C ALA A 98 8.88 13.39 -4.95
N GLN A 99 9.29 12.31 -5.64
CA GLN A 99 8.61 11.88 -6.87
C GLN A 99 7.25 11.26 -6.57
N ILE A 100 7.15 10.45 -5.52
CA ILE A 100 5.89 9.87 -5.04
C ILE A 100 4.91 10.99 -4.70
N ASP A 101 5.32 11.92 -3.83
CA ASP A 101 4.52 13.05 -3.38
C ASP A 101 4.06 13.93 -4.55
N ALA A 102 4.95 14.18 -5.52
CA ALA A 102 4.60 14.96 -6.70
C ALA A 102 3.51 14.28 -7.55
N ILE A 103 3.54 12.95 -7.66
CA ILE A 103 2.52 12.18 -8.38
C ILE A 103 1.20 12.22 -7.63
N ILE A 104 1.21 11.96 -6.32
CA ILE A 104 -0.01 11.94 -5.48
C ILE A 104 -0.65 13.33 -5.43
N THR A 105 0.13 14.36 -5.11
CA THR A 105 -0.36 15.74 -4.93
C THR A 105 -0.96 16.31 -6.21
N LYS A 106 -0.35 16.04 -7.37
CA LYS A 106 -0.87 16.48 -8.67
C LYS A 106 -2.28 15.96 -8.94
N GLU A 107 -2.61 14.80 -8.39
CA GLU A 107 -3.87 14.10 -8.64
C GLU A 107 -4.74 14.02 -7.38
N ALA A 108 -4.49 14.86 -6.36
CA ALA A 108 -5.18 14.84 -5.07
C ALA A 108 -6.71 14.86 -5.19
N LYS A 109 -7.24 15.59 -6.18
CA LYS A 109 -8.68 15.65 -6.46
C LYS A 109 -9.30 14.28 -6.74
N ALA A 110 -8.56 13.33 -7.31
CA ALA A 110 -9.07 11.98 -7.52
C ALA A 110 -9.31 11.24 -6.20
N PHE A 111 -8.46 11.48 -5.19
CA PHE A 111 -8.63 10.92 -3.85
C PHE A 111 -9.80 11.58 -3.12
N ASP A 112 -10.00 12.89 -3.28
CA ASP A 112 -11.16 13.59 -2.71
C ASP A 112 -12.47 13.04 -3.28
N ASN A 113 -12.50 12.79 -4.59
CA ASN A 113 -13.65 12.25 -5.29
C ASN A 113 -13.92 10.78 -4.96
N LEU A 114 -12.89 10.01 -4.56
CA LEU A 114 -13.05 8.60 -4.20
C LEU A 114 -14.13 8.42 -3.13
N TYR A 115 -14.21 9.35 -2.17
CA TYR A 115 -15.16 9.30 -1.06
C TYR A 115 -16.51 9.99 -1.37
N GLN A 116 -16.67 10.55 -2.56
CA GLN A 116 -17.90 11.22 -2.98
C GLN A 116 -18.81 10.23 -3.72
N ASP A 117 -20.10 10.24 -3.39
CA ASP A 117 -21.15 9.44 -4.05
C ASP A 117 -21.01 7.92 -3.94
N LEU A 118 -20.35 7.45 -2.88
CA LEU A 118 -20.16 6.04 -2.58
C LEU A 118 -21.42 5.41 -1.95
N PHE A 119 -22.16 4.62 -2.74
CA PHE A 119 -23.07 3.61 -2.21
C PHE A 119 -22.30 2.31 -2.04
N ILE A 120 -21.66 2.15 -0.88
CA ILE A 120 -20.90 0.94 -0.56
C ILE A 120 -21.70 0.04 0.37
N ASN A 121 -21.54 -1.26 0.18
CA ASN A 121 -21.90 -2.24 1.19
C ASN A 121 -20.81 -2.29 2.29
N ASP A 122 -21.08 -3.03 3.38
CA ASP A 122 -20.18 -3.21 4.51
C ASP A 122 -18.75 -3.61 4.08
N ASP A 123 -18.63 -4.41 3.03
CA ASP A 123 -17.34 -4.88 2.54
C ASP A 123 -16.48 -3.76 1.93
N GLY A 124 -17.09 -2.90 1.11
CA GLY A 124 -16.34 -1.80 0.53
C GLY A 124 -16.09 -0.65 1.53
N GLU A 125 -16.96 -0.47 2.53
CA GLU A 125 -16.64 0.40 3.68
C GLU A 125 -15.39 -0.10 4.43
N MET A 126 -15.31 -1.41 4.67
CA MET A 126 -14.14 -2.04 5.30
C MET A 126 -12.86 -1.87 4.48
N LEU A 127 -12.94 -1.99 3.14
CA LEU A 127 -11.79 -1.76 2.26
C LEU A 127 -11.31 -0.32 2.32
N LEU A 128 -12.22 0.66 2.35
CA LEU A 128 -11.86 2.07 2.46
C LEU A 128 -11.30 2.43 3.84
N ASP A 129 -11.81 1.83 4.92
CA ASP A 129 -11.21 1.99 6.25
C ASP A 129 -9.75 1.48 6.26
N LEU A 130 -9.53 0.26 5.77
CA LEU A 130 -8.18 -0.31 5.66
C LEU A 130 -7.27 0.55 4.77
N PHE A 131 -7.81 1.09 3.67
CA PHE A 131 -7.08 1.96 2.77
C PHE A 131 -6.68 3.26 3.47
N GLN A 132 -7.62 3.93 4.14
CA GLN A 132 -7.36 5.15 4.91
C GLN A 132 -6.33 4.91 6.02
N ARG A 133 -6.46 3.81 6.77
CA ARG A 133 -5.48 3.41 7.80
C ARG A 133 -4.10 3.17 7.19
N THR A 134 -4.01 2.62 5.98
CA THR A 134 -2.74 2.44 5.26
C THR A 134 -2.07 3.78 4.97
N LEU A 135 -2.82 4.79 4.52
CA LEU A 135 -2.31 6.13 4.25
C LEU A 135 -1.76 6.81 5.53
N HIS A 136 -2.38 6.53 6.68
CA HIS A 136 -1.99 7.12 7.96
C HIS A 136 -1.01 6.30 8.79
N ALA A 137 -0.75 5.03 8.47
CA ALA A 137 0.06 4.12 9.30
C ALA A 137 1.50 4.61 9.45
N GLU A 138 1.95 5.05 10.61
CA GLU A 138 3.26 5.68 10.83
C GLU A 138 4.34 4.69 11.27
N SER A 139 3.96 3.45 11.57
CA SER A 139 4.85 2.44 12.12
C SER A 139 4.75 1.08 11.43
N LYS A 140 5.81 0.30 11.60
CA LYS A 140 5.84 -1.11 11.20
C LYS A 140 4.70 -1.92 11.84
N ALA A 141 4.43 -1.68 13.12
CA ALA A 141 3.43 -2.45 13.86
C ALA A 141 2.01 -2.21 13.31
N GLU A 142 1.68 -0.96 13.01
CA GLU A 142 0.40 -0.61 12.38
C GLU A 142 0.30 -1.23 10.98
N MET A 143 1.35 -1.13 10.18
CA MET A 143 1.38 -1.69 8.84
C MET A 143 1.25 -3.23 8.85
N ASP A 144 1.98 -3.91 9.74
CA ASP A 144 1.87 -5.37 9.92
C ASP A 144 0.44 -5.77 10.33
N SER A 145 -0.21 -4.97 11.18
CA SER A 145 -1.61 -5.19 11.59
C SER A 145 -2.56 -5.03 10.41
N ILE A 146 -2.41 -3.95 9.63
CA ILE A 146 -3.24 -3.69 8.45
C ILE A 146 -3.08 -4.83 7.44
N ILE A 147 -1.86 -5.22 7.09
CA ILE A 147 -1.60 -6.33 6.15
C ILE A 147 -2.29 -7.61 6.61
N HIS A 148 -2.20 -7.93 7.90
CA HIS A 148 -2.81 -9.13 8.46
C HIS A 148 -4.35 -9.07 8.41
N GLU A 149 -4.93 -7.91 8.70
CA GLU A 149 -6.36 -7.68 8.64
C GLU A 149 -6.89 -7.71 7.20
N SER A 150 -6.19 -7.07 6.26
CA SER A 150 -6.49 -7.13 4.84
C SER A 150 -6.47 -8.55 4.30
N LEU A 151 -5.44 -9.35 4.63
CA LEU A 151 -5.38 -10.75 4.20
C LEU A 151 -6.57 -11.58 4.69
N LYS A 152 -6.93 -11.44 5.98
CA LYS A 152 -8.10 -12.12 6.54
C LYS A 152 -9.39 -11.68 5.87
N PHE A 153 -9.51 -10.39 5.58
CA PHE A 153 -10.68 -9.85 4.93
C PHE A 153 -10.81 -10.37 3.50
N LEU A 154 -9.71 -10.36 2.73
CA LEU A 154 -9.66 -10.92 1.37
C LEU A 154 -10.01 -12.41 1.33
N GLU A 155 -9.72 -13.18 2.39
CA GLU A 155 -10.15 -14.58 2.51
C GLU A 155 -11.67 -14.72 2.66
N ILE A 156 -12.34 -13.75 3.27
CA ILE A 156 -13.80 -13.76 3.44
C ILE A 156 -14.50 -13.36 2.14
N ILE A 157 -14.00 -12.32 1.45
CA ILE A 157 -14.71 -11.74 0.30
C ILE A 157 -14.35 -12.38 -1.06
N LYS A 158 -13.30 -13.20 -1.14
CA LYS A 158 -12.90 -13.93 -2.35
C LYS A 158 -13.20 -15.44 -2.31
N GLU A 159 -13.93 -15.92 -1.31
CA GLU A 159 -14.51 -17.29 -1.27
C GLU A 159 -15.86 -17.34 -1.99
#